data_AF-A0A1W9UCF8-F1
#
_entry.id   AF-A0A1W9UCF8-F1
#
_cell.length_a   1.000
_cell.length_b   1.000
_cell.length_c   1.000
_cell.angle_alpha   90.00
_cell.angle_beta   90.00
_cell.angle_gamma   90.00
#
_symmetry.space_group_name_H-M   'P 1'
#
loop_
_entity.id
_entity.type
_entity.pdbx_description
1 polymer ?
#
loop_
_entity_poly.entity_id
_entity_poly.type
_entity_poly.pdbx_seq_one_letter_code
_entity_poly.pdbx_strand_id
1 'polypeptide(L)'
;LIGYTRRHSFRVYTGAERALLGADLAHWAYPDCIYRQSPDDGFFYPDWESLWGEIHPAEGRLIEELATRLATLPLLRGGALYAPLGTGHHVDHQIVHRTAAASGRALTCYEDFPYAAEQQSAPEEEGWREELVPLSEEALEARIAAIACYRSQISSFWADAAEMAAAVRAFTNRTGSGRPAEWYWKSTRS
;
A
#
# COMPACT_ATOMS: atom_id res chain seq x y z
N LEU A 1 -7.79 -1.80 3.00
CA LEU A 1 -6.89 -2.69 3.78
C LEU A 1 -7.67 -3.38 4.91
N ILE A 2 -7.27 -4.59 5.33
CA ILE A 2 -8.06 -5.52 6.17
C ILE A 2 -7.59 -5.48 7.63
N GLY A 3 -8.55 -5.67 8.55
CA GLY A 3 -8.28 -6.21 9.88
C GLY A 3 -9.55 -6.78 10.50
N TYR A 4 -9.61 -8.11 10.72
CA TYR A 4 -10.39 -8.75 11.79
C TYR A 4 -10.02 -10.24 11.94
N THR A 5 -9.90 -10.75 13.17
CA THR A 5 -10.60 -11.98 13.62
C THR A 5 -10.60 -12.18 15.15
N ARG A 6 -11.73 -12.74 15.63
CA ARG A 6 -12.08 -13.49 16.86
C ARG A 6 -11.56 -13.08 18.27
N ARG A 7 -12.56 -12.72 19.09
CA ARG A 7 -12.62 -12.59 20.56
C ARG A 7 -11.81 -11.43 21.17
N HIS A 8 -12.56 -10.47 21.71
CA HIS A 8 -12.18 -9.35 22.59
C HIS A 8 -11.74 -8.07 21.84
N SER A 9 -12.75 -7.30 21.43
CA SER A 9 -12.81 -5.82 21.42
C SER A 9 -11.62 -5.02 20.84
N PHE A 10 -11.73 -4.45 19.62
CA PHE A 10 -12.09 -3.03 19.38
C PHE A 10 -11.97 -2.55 17.90
N ARG A 11 -12.98 -1.74 17.53
CA ARG A 11 -13.11 -0.64 16.54
C ARG A 11 -12.54 -0.73 15.12
N VAL A 12 -13.50 -0.74 14.18
CA VAL A 12 -13.41 -0.27 12.79
C VAL A 12 -12.92 1.19 12.76
N TYR A 13 -11.75 1.45 12.19
CA TYR A 13 -11.31 2.81 11.80
C TYR A 13 -11.27 2.91 10.28
N THR A 14 -12.44 2.89 9.64
CA THR A 14 -12.55 3.09 8.19
C THR A 14 -13.55 4.19 7.83
N GLY A 15 -14.40 4.63 8.76
CA GLY A 15 -15.34 5.73 8.54
C GLY A 15 -14.70 7.12 8.58
N ALA A 16 -13.70 7.34 9.45
CA ALA A 16 -13.10 8.66 9.65
C ALA A 16 -12.20 9.07 8.46
N GLU A 17 -11.35 8.18 7.97
CA GLU A 17 -10.54 8.43 6.78
C GLU A 17 -11.41 8.63 5.53
N ARG A 18 -12.44 7.80 5.35
CA ARG A 18 -13.42 7.99 4.27
C ARG A 18 -14.03 9.38 4.28
N ALA A 19 -14.40 9.90 5.46
CA ALA A 19 -14.95 11.25 5.59
C ALA A 19 -13.91 12.34 5.27
N LEU A 20 -12.62 12.07 5.51
CA LEU A 20 -11.53 13.00 5.23
C LEU A 20 -11.15 13.03 3.74
N LEU A 21 -11.08 11.86 3.09
CA LEU A 21 -10.58 11.72 1.71
C LEU A 21 -11.70 11.61 0.65
N GLY A 22 -12.95 11.42 1.06
CA GLY A 22 -14.09 11.28 0.15
C GLY A 22 -14.08 10.00 -0.69
N ALA A 23 -13.33 8.96 -0.29
CA ALA A 23 -13.19 7.71 -1.03
C ALA A 23 -14.19 6.64 -0.59
N ASP A 24 -14.73 5.87 -1.54
CA ASP A 24 -15.49 4.67 -1.23
C ASP A 24 -14.58 3.51 -0.86
N LEU A 25 -15.08 2.62 0.00
CA LEU A 25 -14.30 1.53 0.57
C LEU A 25 -14.84 0.17 0.15
N ALA A 26 -13.93 -0.68 -0.32
CA ALA A 26 -14.19 -2.10 -0.55
C ALA A 26 -13.25 -2.93 0.32
N HIS A 27 -13.81 -3.77 1.18
CA HIS A 27 -13.05 -4.75 1.97
C HIS A 27 -13.29 -6.15 1.42
N TRP A 28 -12.21 -6.84 1.07
CA TRP A 28 -12.26 -8.24 0.65
C TRP A 28 -11.82 -9.14 1.81
N ALA A 29 -12.22 -10.41 1.79
CA ALA A 29 -11.95 -11.34 2.88
C ALA A 29 -10.67 -12.15 2.63
N TYR A 30 -9.56 -11.47 2.28
CA TYR A 30 -8.25 -12.10 2.13
C TYR A 30 -7.42 -11.93 3.41
N PRO A 31 -6.90 -13.01 4.00
CA PRO A 31 -6.04 -12.89 5.18
C PRO A 31 -4.72 -12.14 4.89
N ASP A 32 -4.30 -11.32 5.85
CA ASP A 32 -2.93 -10.81 5.95
C ASP A 32 -1.92 -11.98 5.96
N CYS A 33 -0.72 -11.76 5.43
CA CYS A 33 0.34 -12.76 5.29
C CYS A 33 0.62 -13.58 6.56
N ILE A 34 0.57 -12.94 7.73
CA ILE A 34 0.83 -13.63 9.01
C ILE A 34 -0.20 -14.71 9.36
N TYR A 35 -1.34 -14.73 8.67
CA TYR A 35 -2.43 -15.70 8.88
C TYR A 35 -2.56 -16.71 7.73
N ARG A 36 -1.76 -16.61 6.67
CA ARG A 36 -1.89 -17.48 5.50
C ARG A 36 -1.19 -18.81 5.72
N GLN A 37 -1.94 -19.88 5.51
CA GLN A 37 -1.48 -21.24 5.75
C GLN A 37 -0.92 -21.88 4.49
N SER A 38 0.17 -22.63 4.65
CA SER A 38 0.77 -23.41 3.57
C SER A 38 0.07 -24.76 3.39
N PRO A 39 0.19 -25.41 2.22
CA PRO A 39 -0.37 -26.74 1.98
C PRO A 39 0.22 -27.87 2.85
N ASP A 40 1.44 -27.68 3.37
CA ASP A 40 2.21 -28.69 4.10
C ASP A 40 2.01 -28.63 5.63
N ASP A 41 0.85 -28.14 6.09
CA ASP A 41 0.53 -27.85 7.49
C ASP A 41 1.50 -26.84 8.14
N GLY A 42 1.20 -25.55 8.02
CA GLY A 42 1.99 -24.46 8.60
C GLY A 42 1.53 -23.09 8.12
N PHE A 43 2.35 -22.06 8.35
CA PHE A 43 2.17 -20.72 7.77
C PHE A 43 3.13 -20.52 6.61
N PHE A 44 2.74 -19.77 5.58
CA PHE A 44 3.67 -19.37 4.51
C PHE A 44 4.81 -18.50 5.04
N TYR A 45 4.53 -17.65 6.03
CA TYR A 45 5.47 -16.71 6.61
C TYR A 45 5.47 -16.85 8.14
N PRO A 46 6.23 -17.82 8.69
CA PRO A 46 6.17 -18.17 10.11
C PRO A 46 6.94 -17.22 11.04
N ASP A 47 7.81 -16.37 10.48
CA ASP A 47 8.69 -15.48 11.24
C ASP A 47 8.79 -14.09 10.61
N TRP A 48 9.38 -13.15 11.36
CA TRP A 48 9.50 -11.76 10.91
C TRP A 48 10.28 -11.62 9.60
N GLU A 49 11.37 -12.36 9.43
CA GLU A 49 12.24 -12.26 8.26
C GLU A 49 11.50 -12.69 6.99
N SER A 50 10.68 -13.73 7.10
CA SER A 50 9.87 -14.24 5.98
C SER A 50 8.84 -13.23 5.45
N LEU A 51 8.39 -12.27 6.27
CA LEU A 51 7.46 -11.21 5.84
C LEU A 51 8.09 -10.22 4.86
N TRP A 52 9.42 -10.11 4.86
CA TRP A 52 10.20 -9.19 4.03
C TRP A 52 11.00 -9.91 2.93
N GLY A 53 10.74 -11.21 2.75
CA GLY A 53 11.41 -12.06 1.77
C GLY A 53 10.68 -12.15 0.43
N GLU A 54 10.99 -13.20 -0.33
CA GLU A 54 10.29 -13.50 -1.57
C GLU A 54 8.89 -14.08 -1.31
N ILE A 55 7.95 -13.77 -2.21
CA ILE A 55 6.62 -14.39 -2.19
C ILE A 55 6.77 -15.90 -2.33
N HIS A 56 6.12 -16.65 -1.43
CA HIS A 56 6.14 -18.09 -1.50
C HIS A 56 5.49 -18.57 -2.82
N PRO A 57 6.12 -19.47 -3.61
CA PRO A 57 5.65 -19.81 -4.97
C PRO A 57 4.20 -20.29 -5.05
N ALA A 58 3.72 -20.99 -4.01
CA ALA A 58 2.33 -21.46 -3.94
C ALA A 58 1.29 -20.31 -3.88
N GLU A 59 1.69 -19.09 -3.53
CA GLU A 59 0.81 -17.92 -3.52
C GLU A 59 0.58 -17.31 -4.91
N GLY A 60 1.18 -17.86 -5.97
CA GLY A 60 0.88 -17.44 -7.35
C GLY A 60 -0.61 -17.48 -7.68
N ARG A 61 -1.34 -18.49 -7.16
CA ARG A 61 -2.79 -18.61 -7.32
C ARG A 61 -3.56 -17.46 -6.69
N LEU A 62 -3.09 -16.94 -5.55
CA LEU A 62 -3.71 -15.78 -4.88
C LEU A 62 -3.59 -14.53 -5.77
N ILE A 63 -2.43 -14.32 -6.39
CA ILE A 63 -2.19 -13.21 -7.32
C ILE A 63 -3.17 -13.30 -8.51
N GLU A 64 -3.29 -14.46 -9.13
CA GLU A 64 -4.21 -14.68 -10.27
C GLU A 64 -5.67 -14.43 -9.90
N GLU A 65 -6.10 -14.92 -8.73
CA GLU A 65 -7.46 -14.73 -8.22
C GLU A 65 -7.76 -13.25 -7.98
N LEU A 66 -6.86 -12.55 -7.28
CA LEU A 66 -7.00 -11.13 -6.99
C LEU A 66 -6.95 -10.28 -8.28
N ALA A 67 -6.12 -10.64 -9.25
CA ALA A 67 -5.99 -9.93 -10.52
C ALA A 67 -7.29 -10.04 -11.33
N THR A 68 -7.87 -11.25 -11.39
CA THR A 68 -9.19 -11.49 -11.99
C THR A 68 -10.25 -10.64 -11.31
N ARG A 69 -10.24 -10.58 -9.97
CA ARG A 69 -11.19 -9.78 -9.21
C ARG A 69 -11.03 -8.28 -9.47
N LEU A 70 -9.79 -7.75 -9.47
CA LEU A 70 -9.50 -6.35 -9.83
C LEU A 70 -9.97 -6.04 -11.25
N ALA A 71 -9.75 -6.96 -12.20
CA ALA A 71 -10.20 -6.81 -13.58
C ALA A 71 -11.72 -6.67 -13.71
N THR A 72 -12.52 -7.12 -12.73
CA THR A 72 -13.99 -6.97 -12.74
C THR A 72 -14.52 -5.71 -12.03
N LEU A 73 -13.67 -4.97 -11.31
CA LEU A 73 -14.13 -3.78 -10.58
C LEU A 73 -14.63 -2.68 -11.54
N PRO A 74 -15.74 -1.99 -11.20
CA PRO A 74 -16.19 -0.86 -11.99
C PRO A 74 -15.21 0.30 -11.80
N LEU A 75 -14.41 0.59 -12.84
CA LEU A 75 -13.63 1.81 -12.89
C LEU A 75 -14.36 2.87 -13.72
N LEU A 76 -14.25 4.12 -13.28
CA LEU A 76 -14.67 5.26 -14.10
C LEU A 76 -13.90 5.23 -15.44
N ARG A 77 -14.53 5.75 -16.50
CA ARG A 77 -13.85 5.89 -17.79
C ARG A 77 -12.57 6.72 -17.61
N GLY A 78 -11.43 6.15 -17.99
CA GLY A 78 -10.11 6.78 -17.80
C GLY A 78 -9.54 6.67 -16.38
N GLY A 79 -10.20 5.93 -15.48
CA GLY A 79 -9.66 5.61 -14.16
C GLY A 79 -8.48 4.65 -14.25
N ALA A 80 -7.57 4.78 -13.29
CA ALA A 80 -6.40 3.92 -13.13
C ALA A 80 -6.43 3.24 -11.76
N LEU A 81 -5.75 2.10 -11.65
CA LEU A 81 -5.41 1.50 -10.37
C LEU A 81 -4.21 2.23 -9.77
N TYR A 82 -4.29 2.53 -8.48
CA TYR A 82 -3.16 2.98 -7.68
C TYR A 82 -2.73 1.84 -6.76
N ALA A 83 -1.47 1.44 -6.83
CA ALA A 83 -0.94 0.30 -6.07
C ALA A 83 0.44 0.61 -5.48
N PRO A 84 0.86 -0.09 -4.41
CA PRO A 84 2.23 -0.01 -3.93
C PRO A 84 3.23 -0.34 -5.04
N LEU A 85 4.40 0.29 -4.99
CA LEU A 85 5.55 -0.10 -5.82
C LEU A 85 6.16 -1.42 -5.31
N GLY A 86 6.02 -1.72 -4.01
CA GLY A 86 6.62 -2.90 -3.36
C GLY A 86 7.92 -2.59 -2.62
N THR A 87 8.22 -1.31 -2.38
CA THR A 87 9.41 -0.86 -1.64
C THR A 87 9.40 -1.42 -0.21
N GLY A 88 10.56 -1.83 0.28
CA GLY A 88 10.70 -2.48 1.59
C GLY A 88 10.49 -4.00 1.54
N HIS A 89 10.08 -4.57 0.41
CA HIS A 89 9.97 -6.03 0.21
C HIS A 89 8.95 -6.76 1.11
N HIS A 90 7.95 -6.07 1.67
CA HIS A 90 6.86 -6.78 2.37
C HIS A 90 6.06 -7.67 1.41
N VAL A 91 5.87 -8.94 1.73
CA VAL A 91 5.24 -9.93 0.84
C VAL A 91 3.85 -9.52 0.37
N ASP A 92 3.03 -8.91 1.23
CA ASP A 92 1.69 -8.42 0.83
C ASP A 92 1.76 -7.24 -0.13
N HIS A 93 2.76 -6.35 0.01
CA HIS A 93 2.93 -5.23 -0.92
C HIS A 93 3.40 -5.74 -2.29
N GLN A 94 4.31 -6.73 -2.31
CA GLN A 94 4.72 -7.41 -3.53
C GLN A 94 3.53 -8.13 -4.21
N ILE A 95 2.69 -8.84 -3.46
CA ILE A 95 1.49 -9.52 -3.99
C ILE A 95 0.53 -8.51 -4.59
N VAL A 96 0.24 -7.41 -3.90
CA VAL A 96 -0.65 -6.35 -4.42
C VAL A 96 -0.07 -5.71 -5.67
N HIS A 97 1.23 -5.42 -5.70
CA HIS A 97 1.91 -4.87 -6.88
C HIS A 97 1.77 -5.81 -8.09
N ARG A 98 2.15 -7.10 -7.93
CA ARG A 98 2.05 -8.12 -8.99
C ARG A 98 0.60 -8.33 -9.44
N THR A 99 -0.35 -8.32 -8.51
CA THR A 99 -1.78 -8.43 -8.77
C THR A 99 -2.27 -7.26 -9.63
N ALA A 100 -1.90 -6.03 -9.27
CA ALA A 100 -2.30 -4.84 -10.01
C ALA A 100 -1.74 -4.86 -11.43
N ALA A 101 -0.47 -5.25 -11.60
CA ALA A 101 0.17 -5.42 -12.90
C ALA A 101 -0.51 -6.50 -13.76
N ALA A 102 -0.87 -7.64 -13.15
CA ALA A 102 -1.55 -8.74 -13.83
C ALA A 102 -3.03 -8.46 -14.19
N SER A 103 -3.63 -7.41 -13.61
CA SER A 103 -5.06 -7.09 -13.82
C SER A 103 -5.39 -6.59 -15.25
N GLY A 104 -4.37 -6.21 -16.03
CA GLY A 104 -4.54 -5.65 -17.38
C GLY A 104 -5.17 -4.25 -17.39
N ARG A 105 -5.20 -3.55 -16.24
CA ARG A 105 -5.72 -2.19 -16.11
C ARG A 105 -4.59 -1.18 -16.13
N ALA A 106 -4.92 0.06 -16.51
CA ALA A 106 -4.00 1.18 -16.34
C ALA A 106 -3.54 1.26 -14.88
N LEU A 107 -2.23 1.26 -14.67
CA LEU A 107 -1.61 1.14 -13.36
C LEU A 107 -0.69 2.34 -13.08
N THR A 108 -0.86 2.92 -11.91
CA THR A 108 0.05 3.89 -11.32
C THR A 108 0.56 3.35 -9.99
N CYS A 109 1.88 3.25 -9.83
CA CYS A 109 2.49 2.83 -8.58
C CYS A 109 2.89 4.04 -7.73
N TYR A 110 2.77 3.94 -6.41
CA TYR A 110 3.19 4.95 -5.44
C TYR A 110 4.30 4.42 -4.52
N GLU A 111 5.09 5.32 -3.94
CA GLU A 111 6.12 4.99 -2.95
C GLU A 111 5.51 4.41 -1.66
N ASP A 112 6.02 3.26 -1.21
CA ASP A 112 5.57 2.62 0.03
C ASP A 112 6.13 3.32 1.27
N PHE A 113 5.47 4.37 1.74
CA PHE A 113 5.82 5.00 3.02
C PHE A 113 5.32 4.15 4.21
N PRO A 114 6.14 3.92 5.27
CA PRO A 114 7.42 4.56 5.57
C PRO A 114 8.67 3.91 4.95
N TYR A 115 8.59 2.73 4.34
CA TYR A 115 9.74 2.00 3.81
C TYR A 115 10.56 2.81 2.79
N ALA A 116 9.88 3.53 1.90
CA ALA A 116 10.50 4.43 0.93
C ALA A 116 11.28 5.58 1.57
N ALA A 117 11.04 5.87 2.86
CA ALA A 117 11.79 6.89 3.59
C ALA A 117 13.22 6.42 3.96
N GLU A 118 13.42 5.11 4.07
CA GLU A 118 14.71 4.46 4.39
C GLU A 118 15.43 3.98 3.13
N GLN A 119 14.67 3.49 2.15
CA GLN A 119 15.18 3.00 0.88
C GLN A 119 14.40 3.64 -0.26
N GLN A 120 15.01 4.60 -0.96
CA GLN A 120 14.45 5.07 -2.22
C GLN A 120 14.43 3.91 -3.22
N SER A 121 13.30 3.71 -3.87
CA SER A 121 13.18 2.74 -4.95
C SER A 121 12.44 3.36 -6.13
N ALA A 122 12.75 2.86 -7.32
CA ALA A 122 12.03 3.13 -8.55
C ALA A 122 11.85 1.77 -9.25
N PRO A 123 10.84 1.62 -10.13
CA PRO A 123 10.72 0.43 -10.94
C PRO A 123 12.03 0.17 -11.71
N GLU A 124 12.56 -1.04 -11.60
CA GLU A 124 13.78 -1.43 -12.32
C GLU A 124 13.51 -1.76 -13.79
N GLU A 125 12.28 -2.15 -14.12
CA GLU A 125 11.88 -2.50 -15.48
C GLU A 125 11.61 -1.28 -16.35
N GLU A 126 11.82 -1.43 -17.66
CA GLU A 126 11.32 -0.48 -18.64
C GLU A 126 9.78 -0.50 -18.71
N GLY A 127 9.20 0.59 -19.20
CA GLY A 127 7.75 0.70 -19.39
C GLY A 127 7.02 1.46 -18.27
N TRP A 128 7.74 2.32 -17.55
CA TRP A 128 7.18 3.23 -16.57
C TRP A 128 7.53 4.67 -16.91
N ARG A 129 6.58 5.57 -16.71
CA ARG A 129 6.80 7.02 -16.74
C ARG A 129 6.68 7.55 -15.34
N GLU A 130 7.77 8.13 -14.83
CA GLU A 130 7.78 8.83 -13.56
C GLU A 130 6.96 10.13 -13.62
N GLU A 131 6.31 10.47 -12.51
CA GLU A 131 5.57 11.70 -12.32
C GLU A 131 5.77 12.17 -10.88
N LEU A 132 6.34 13.37 -10.73
CA LEU A 132 6.40 14.06 -9.44
C LEU A 132 5.15 14.92 -9.29
N VAL A 133 4.36 14.65 -8.26
CA VAL A 133 3.12 15.38 -7.98
C VAL A 133 3.35 16.27 -6.76
N PRO A 134 3.33 17.62 -6.91
CA PRO A 134 3.38 18.52 -5.77
C PRO A 134 2.14 18.36 -4.89
N LEU A 135 2.33 18.36 -3.58
CA LEU A 135 1.25 18.42 -2.61
C LEU A 135 1.04 19.87 -2.15
N SER A 136 -0.21 20.31 -2.10
CA SER A 136 -0.54 21.53 -1.36
C SER A 136 -0.42 21.27 0.15
N GLU A 137 -0.38 22.33 0.94
CA GLU A 137 -0.35 22.18 2.40
C GLU A 137 -1.62 21.48 2.89
N GLU A 138 -2.79 21.82 2.33
CA GLU A 138 -4.06 21.20 2.68
C GLU A 138 -4.06 19.68 2.38
N ALA A 139 -3.47 19.28 1.24
CA ALA A 139 -3.35 17.87 0.88
C ALA A 139 -2.39 17.12 1.82
N LEU A 140 -1.27 17.76 2.20
CA LEU A 140 -0.32 17.21 3.16
C LEU A 140 -0.97 17.04 4.55
N GLU A 141 -1.72 18.03 5.03
CA GLU A 141 -2.47 17.91 6.29
C GLU A 141 -3.52 16.79 6.23
N ALA A 142 -4.26 16.70 5.12
CA ALA A 142 -5.27 15.65 4.94
C ALA A 142 -4.62 14.25 4.97
N ARG A 143 -3.45 14.09 4.34
CA ARG A 143 -2.67 12.84 4.38
C ARG A 143 -2.23 12.51 5.81
N ILE A 144 -1.66 13.47 6.55
CA ILE A 144 -1.24 13.26 7.94
C ILE A 144 -2.43 12.86 8.82
N ALA A 145 -3.57 13.55 8.67
CA ALA A 145 -4.79 13.25 9.42
C ALA A 145 -5.36 11.85 9.09
N ALA A 146 -5.31 11.46 7.81
CA ALA A 146 -5.71 10.12 7.37
C ALA A 146 -4.82 9.04 8.00
N ILE A 147 -3.50 9.18 7.95
CA ILE A 147 -2.56 8.24 8.57
C ILE A 147 -2.79 8.16 10.08
N ALA A 148 -3.02 9.29 10.74
CA ALA A 148 -3.27 9.34 12.19
C ALA A 148 -4.53 8.57 12.64
N CYS A 149 -5.46 8.25 11.71
CA CYS A 149 -6.61 7.40 12.02
C CYS A 149 -6.20 5.95 12.34
N TYR A 150 -5.06 5.49 11.81
CA TYR A 150 -4.53 4.13 11.99
C TYR A 150 -3.69 4.00 13.27
N ARG A 151 -4.30 4.29 14.42
CA ARG A 151 -3.61 4.39 15.72
C ARG A 151 -2.77 3.17 16.08
N SER A 152 -3.22 1.95 15.74
CA SER A 152 -2.49 0.71 16.01
C SER A 152 -1.23 0.56 15.16
N GLN A 153 -1.09 1.30 14.06
CA GLN A 153 0.08 1.29 13.19
C GLN A 153 1.10 2.36 13.61
N ILE A 154 0.67 3.43 14.28
CA ILE A 154 1.57 4.50 14.69
C ILE A 154 2.69 3.93 15.56
N SER A 155 2.33 3.18 16.61
CA SER A 155 3.30 2.58 17.54
C SER A 155 4.21 1.51 16.92
N SER A 156 3.94 1.07 15.70
CA SER A 156 4.81 0.13 14.98
C SER A 156 6.01 0.80 14.31
N PHE A 157 5.89 2.10 13.98
CA PHE A 157 6.90 2.84 13.23
C PHE A 157 7.39 4.12 13.93
N TRP A 158 6.58 4.67 14.84
CA TRP A 158 6.84 5.93 15.53
C TRP A 158 6.44 5.84 17.00
N ALA A 159 7.04 6.67 17.85
CA ALA A 159 6.66 6.77 19.25
C ALA A 159 5.25 7.33 19.41
N ASP A 160 4.87 8.31 18.58
CA ASP A 160 3.56 8.96 18.62
C ASP A 160 3.14 9.61 17.29
N ALA A 161 1.95 10.22 17.30
CA ALA A 161 1.37 10.86 16.11
C ALA A 161 2.14 12.12 15.66
N ALA A 162 2.84 12.81 16.57
CA ALA A 162 3.61 14.00 16.23
C ALA A 162 4.90 13.61 15.49
N GLU A 163 5.57 12.55 15.94
CA GLU A 163 6.71 11.98 15.23
C GLU A 163 6.31 11.44 13.85
N MET A 164 5.17 10.73 13.75
CA MET A 164 4.61 10.30 12.47
C MET A 164 4.38 11.48 11.52
N ALA A 165 3.73 12.56 12.00
CA ALA A 165 3.47 13.73 11.19
C ALA A 165 4.77 14.39 10.71
N ALA A 166 5.77 14.52 11.59
CA ALA A 166 7.08 15.05 11.23
C ALA A 166 7.78 14.18 10.17
N ALA A 167 7.68 12.85 10.28
CA ALA A 167 8.24 11.92 9.30
C ALA A 167 7.58 12.06 7.92
N VAL A 168 6.24 12.18 7.84
CA VAL A 168 5.53 12.42 6.58
C VAL A 168 5.96 13.73 5.93
N ARG A 169 6.09 14.82 6.70
CA ARG A 169 6.57 16.11 6.19
C ARG A 169 8.01 16.04 5.70
N ALA A 170 8.89 15.40 6.47
CA ALA A 170 10.29 15.25 6.10
C ALA A 170 10.42 14.45 4.80
N PHE A 171 9.67 13.35 4.68
CA PHE A 171 9.65 12.52 3.49
C PHE A 171 9.16 13.29 2.26
N THR A 172 7.97 13.90 2.32
CA THR A 172 7.39 14.64 1.20
C THR A 172 8.21 15.85 0.78
N ASN A 173 8.80 16.59 1.73
CA ASN A 173 9.70 17.70 1.42
C ASN A 173 10.99 17.22 0.75
N ARG A 174 11.56 16.10 1.20
CA ARG A 174 12.75 15.51 0.56
C ARG A 174 12.43 15.09 -0.87
N THR A 175 11.29 14.44 -1.08
CA THR A 175 10.81 14.03 -2.41
C THR A 175 10.69 15.21 -3.37
N GLY A 176 10.11 16.34 -2.95
CA GLY A 176 9.97 17.54 -3.78
C GLY A 176 11.10 18.56 -3.67
N SER A 177 12.30 18.18 -3.22
CA SER A 177 13.47 19.08 -3.11
C SER A 177 13.20 20.37 -2.31
N GLY A 178 12.56 20.25 -1.15
CA GLY A 178 12.24 21.36 -0.24
C GLY A 178 10.79 21.85 -0.30
N ARG A 179 9.95 21.22 -1.12
CA ARG A 179 8.50 21.40 -1.13
C ARG A 179 7.81 20.04 -1.04
N PRO A 180 6.62 19.92 -0.42
CA PRO A 180 5.92 18.65 -0.35
C PRO A 180 5.58 18.11 -1.75
N ALA A 181 5.97 16.87 -2.03
CA ALA A 181 5.61 16.15 -3.24
C ALA A 181 5.62 14.63 -3.03
N GLU A 182 5.07 13.90 -4.01
CA GLU A 182 5.03 12.44 -4.07
C GLU A 182 5.46 11.95 -5.45
N TRP A 183 6.21 10.86 -5.51
CA TRP A 183 6.48 10.16 -6.76
C TRP A 183 5.39 9.14 -7.09
N TYR A 184 5.06 9.12 -8.38
CA TYR A 184 4.21 8.12 -9.00
C TYR A 184 4.88 7.56 -10.25
N TRP A 185 4.66 6.27 -10.53
CA TRP A 185 5.12 5.62 -11.75
C TRP A 185 3.94 5.08 -12.53
N LYS A 186 3.67 5.67 -13.70
CA LYS A 186 2.57 5.27 -14.58
C LYS A 186 3.06 4.22 -15.57
N SER A 187 2.41 3.06 -15.60
CA SER A 187 2.72 2.04 -16.58
C SER A 187 2.42 2.56 -17.99
N THR A 188 3.35 2.33 -18.91
CA THR A 188 3.19 2.66 -20.34
C THR A 188 2.74 1.46 -21.16
N ARG A 189 2.61 0.28 -20.53
CA ARG A 189 2.08 -0.93 -21.17
C ARG A 189 0.59 -0.72 -21.45
N SER A 190 0.22 -0.80 -22.73
CA SER A 190 -1.16 -0.67 -23.25
C SER A 190 -1.90 -2.00 -23.23
#